data_AF-A0A7J7M9A6-F1
#
_entry.id   AF-A0A7J7M9A6-F1
#
_cell.length_a   1.000
_cell.length_b   1.000
_cell.length_c   1.000
_cell.angle_alpha   90.00
_cell.angle_beta   90.00
_cell.angle_gamma   90.00
#
_symmetry.space_group_name_H-M   'P 1'
#
loop_
_entity.id
_entity.type
_entity.pdbx_description
1 polymer ?
#
loop_
_entity_poly.entity_id
_entity_poly.type
_entity_poly.pdbx_seq_one_letter_code
_entity_poly.pdbx_strand_id
1 'polypeptide(L)'
;MENQDGAQDTRGVWASWSNVMDALHVEDMDTAYVEVLSSGDDLLLVKLMERSGPIVDQLSNEIIDEVMHFLAQYLVEQNLFNLFLSWIQQLLQLADLVMENGPNILGIPTEIKNKLLLNLNEASLAMDTPEDWKG
;
A
#
# COMPACT_ATOMS: atom_id res chain seq x y z
N MET A 1 11.55 -48.52 7.69
CA MET A 1 11.60 -47.42 6.70
C MET A 1 11.17 -46.18 7.46
N GLU A 2 12.14 -45.43 7.98
CA GLU A 2 11.90 -44.23 8.79
C GLU A 2 11.63 -43.02 7.89
N ASN A 3 10.58 -42.30 8.24
CA ASN A 3 10.05 -41.12 7.57
C ASN A 3 11.08 -39.98 7.54
N GLN A 4 11.49 -39.54 6.35
CA GLN A 4 12.41 -38.40 6.14
C GLN A 4 11.71 -37.13 5.62
N ASP A 5 10.38 -37.09 5.54
CA ASP A 5 9.67 -35.93 4.95
C ASP A 5 9.50 -34.73 5.89
N GLY A 6 9.58 -34.89 7.22
CA GLY A 6 9.27 -33.78 8.15
C GLY A 6 10.38 -32.74 8.36
N ALA A 7 11.61 -33.02 7.94
CA ALA A 7 12.78 -32.19 8.25
C ALA A 7 13.15 -31.17 7.15
N GLN A 8 12.65 -31.36 5.94
CA GLN A 8 12.91 -30.43 4.82
C GLN A 8 11.91 -29.27 4.78
N ASP A 9 10.63 -29.53 5.03
CA ASP A 9 9.58 -28.49 5.06
C ASP A 9 9.85 -27.43 6.13
N THR A 10 10.21 -27.87 7.34
CA THR A 10 10.57 -26.95 8.42
C THR A 10 11.79 -26.11 8.04
N ARG A 11 12.80 -26.67 7.39
CA ARG A 11 13.99 -25.88 7.03
C ARG A 11 13.68 -24.81 5.97
N GLY A 12 12.72 -25.07 5.07
CA GLY A 12 12.21 -24.08 4.11
C GLY A 12 11.44 -22.96 4.79
N VAL A 13 10.47 -23.32 5.65
CA VAL A 13 9.66 -22.36 6.42
C VAL A 13 10.53 -21.41 7.25
N TRP A 14 11.56 -21.92 7.93
CA TRP A 14 12.46 -21.10 8.73
C TRP A 14 13.37 -20.18 7.89
N ALA A 15 13.76 -20.62 6.69
CA ALA A 15 14.52 -19.78 5.75
C ALA A 15 13.66 -18.62 5.23
N SER A 16 12.43 -18.90 4.80
CA SER A 16 11.47 -17.88 4.38
C SER A 16 11.13 -16.90 5.51
N TRP A 17 10.96 -17.38 6.74
CA TRP A 17 10.77 -16.51 7.91
C TRP A 17 11.98 -15.62 8.21
N SER A 18 13.20 -16.11 8.01
CA SER A 18 14.42 -15.32 8.17
C SER A 18 14.51 -14.23 7.11
N ASN A 19 14.23 -14.56 5.84
CA ASN A 19 14.23 -13.60 4.75
C ASN A 19 13.15 -12.52 4.93
N VAL A 20 11.96 -12.90 5.38
CA VAL A 20 10.89 -11.96 5.76
C VAL A 20 11.33 -11.01 6.87
N MET A 21 12.02 -11.53 7.89
CA MET A 21 12.55 -10.69 8.99
C MET A 21 13.62 -9.71 8.53
N ASP A 22 14.44 -10.10 7.56
CA ASP A 22 15.47 -9.25 6.95
C ASP A 22 14.84 -8.21 6.01
N ALA A 23 13.84 -8.57 5.20
CA ALA A 23 13.10 -7.66 4.32
C ALA A 23 12.27 -6.62 5.09
N LEU A 24 11.65 -7.02 6.22
CA LEU A 24 10.98 -6.10 7.14
C LEU A 24 11.95 -5.09 7.79
N HIS A 25 13.25 -5.42 7.88
CA HIS A 25 14.29 -4.47 8.30
C HIS A 25 14.80 -3.57 7.16
N VAL A 26 14.53 -3.94 5.91
CA VAL A 26 15.01 -3.28 4.68
C VAL A 26 13.83 -2.70 3.88
N GLU A 27 12.74 -2.27 4.50
CA GLU A 27 11.67 -1.45 3.87
C GLU A 27 11.06 -1.97 2.53
N ASP A 28 11.37 -3.20 2.10
CA ASP A 28 10.89 -3.81 0.85
C ASP A 28 9.79 -4.82 1.18
N MET A 29 8.61 -4.26 1.46
CA MET A 29 7.41 -5.02 1.78
C MET A 29 6.97 -5.91 0.62
N ASP A 30 7.12 -5.45 -0.62
CA ASP A 30 6.74 -6.22 -1.81
C ASP A 30 7.53 -7.54 -1.90
N THR A 31 8.85 -7.49 -1.74
CA THR A 31 9.68 -8.71 -1.77
C THR A 31 9.31 -9.69 -0.66
N ALA A 32 9.01 -9.19 0.54
CA ALA A 32 8.56 -10.05 1.64
C ALA A 32 7.24 -10.76 1.30
N TYR A 33 6.26 -10.03 0.75
CA TYR A 33 4.98 -10.62 0.36
C TYR A 33 5.11 -11.59 -0.81
N VAL A 34 5.94 -11.29 -1.83
CA VAL A 34 6.24 -12.21 -2.94
C VAL A 34 6.75 -13.55 -2.42
N GLU A 35 7.72 -13.52 -1.50
CA GLU A 35 8.32 -14.75 -0.98
C GLU A 35 7.32 -15.60 -0.20
N VAL A 36 6.46 -14.95 0.60
CA VAL A 36 5.40 -15.64 1.34
C VAL A 36 4.32 -16.20 0.42
N LEU A 37 3.82 -15.42 -0.53
CA LEU A 37 2.83 -15.88 -1.51
C LEU A 37 3.38 -17.04 -2.35
N SER A 38 4.65 -16.96 -2.76
CA SER A 38 5.33 -18.02 -3.52
C SER A 38 5.53 -19.31 -2.73
N SER A 39 5.54 -19.25 -1.39
CA SER A 39 5.63 -20.43 -0.53
C SER A 39 4.34 -21.24 -0.49
N GLY A 40 3.18 -20.62 -0.79
CA GLY A 40 1.85 -21.23 -0.68
C GLY A 40 1.43 -21.55 0.76
N ASP A 41 2.15 -21.05 1.77
CA ASP A 41 1.81 -21.23 3.18
C ASP A 41 0.89 -20.10 3.66
N ASP A 42 -0.41 -20.39 3.65
CA ASP A 42 -1.48 -19.49 4.08
C ASP A 42 -1.31 -19.01 5.53
N LEU A 43 -0.77 -19.85 6.42
CA LEU A 43 -0.52 -19.46 7.81
C LEU A 43 0.62 -18.44 7.91
N LEU A 44 1.62 -18.58 7.04
CA LEU A 44 2.75 -17.65 6.95
C LEU A 44 2.28 -16.29 6.41
N LEU A 45 1.36 -16.30 5.43
CA LEU A 45 0.70 -15.08 4.93
C LEU A 45 -0.11 -14.38 6.01
N VAL A 46 -0.97 -15.11 6.74
CA VAL A 46 -1.74 -14.53 7.86
C VAL A 46 -0.81 -13.87 8.88
N LYS A 47 0.25 -14.55 9.30
CA LYS A 47 1.19 -14.00 10.28
C LYS A 47 1.94 -12.77 9.77
N LEU A 48 2.31 -12.74 8.49
CA LEU A 48 2.92 -11.56 7.87
C LEU A 48 1.94 -10.38 7.91
N MET A 49 0.68 -10.62 7.52
CA MET A 49 -0.36 -9.60 7.51
C MET A 49 -0.72 -9.08 8.91
N GLU A 50 -0.77 -9.96 9.92
CA GLU A 50 -0.96 -9.56 11.32
C GLU A 50 0.20 -8.70 11.83
N ARG A 51 1.43 -9.00 11.38
CA ARG A 51 2.63 -8.29 11.81
C ARG A 51 2.81 -6.95 11.11
N SER A 52 2.56 -6.87 9.81
CA SER A 52 2.66 -5.62 9.05
C SER A 52 1.49 -4.69 9.36
N GLY A 53 0.33 -5.26 9.68
CA GLY A 53 -0.94 -4.53 9.60
C GLY A 53 -1.30 -4.21 8.13
N PRO A 54 -2.40 -3.50 7.90
CA PRO A 54 -2.83 -3.11 6.56
C PRO A 54 -1.87 -2.05 6.00
N ILE A 55 -1.23 -2.39 4.88
CA ILE A 55 -0.22 -1.56 4.19
C ILE A 55 -0.50 -1.46 2.68
N VAL A 56 -1.78 -1.38 2.30
CA VAL A 56 -2.24 -1.35 0.90
C VAL A 56 -1.61 -0.20 0.10
N ASP A 57 -1.23 0.90 0.74
CA ASP A 57 -0.57 2.05 0.13
C ASP A 57 0.92 1.82 -0.20
N GLN A 58 1.54 0.78 0.35
CA GLN A 58 2.96 0.47 0.22
C GLN A 58 3.24 -0.74 -0.66
N LEU A 59 2.20 -1.51 -0.99
CA LEU A 59 2.30 -2.70 -1.81
C LEU A 59 2.01 -2.38 -3.28
N SER A 60 2.61 -3.15 -4.19
CA SER A 60 2.22 -3.10 -5.60
C SER A 60 0.84 -3.71 -5.83
N ASN A 61 0.20 -3.29 -6.92
CA ASN A 61 -1.14 -3.76 -7.29
C ASN A 61 -1.21 -5.29 -7.47
N GLU A 62 -0.12 -5.92 -7.92
CA GLU A 62 -0.04 -7.38 -8.08
C GLU A 62 -0.14 -8.09 -6.73
N ILE A 63 0.60 -7.61 -5.73
CA ILE A 63 0.55 -8.17 -4.38
C ILE A 63 -0.78 -7.88 -3.71
N ILE A 64 -1.33 -6.68 -3.90
CA ILE A 64 -2.66 -6.33 -3.39
C ILE A 64 -3.71 -7.28 -3.96
N ASP A 65 -3.67 -7.58 -5.27
CA ASP A 65 -4.65 -8.47 -5.90
C ASP A 65 -4.57 -9.89 -5.32
N GLU A 66 -3.37 -10.45 -5.16
CA GLU A 66 -3.16 -11.77 -4.56
C GLU A 66 -3.61 -11.81 -3.09
N VAL A 67 -3.24 -10.81 -2.30
CA VAL A 67 -3.69 -10.68 -0.91
C VAL A 67 -5.21 -10.60 -0.85
N MET A 68 -5.86 -9.82 -1.71
CA MET A 68 -7.33 -9.71 -1.74
C MET A 68 -8.02 -11.00 -2.17
N HIS A 69 -7.45 -11.74 -3.12
CA HIS A 69 -7.92 -13.08 -3.48
C HIS A 69 -7.85 -14.02 -2.29
N PHE A 70 -6.75 -13.99 -1.53
CA PHE A 70 -6.62 -14.73 -0.28
C PHE A 70 -7.71 -14.31 0.73
N LEU A 71 -7.90 -13.02 1.02
CA LEU A 71 -8.94 -12.58 1.97
C LEU A 71 -10.35 -12.99 1.53
N ALA A 72 -10.64 -12.95 0.23
CA ALA A 72 -11.93 -13.35 -0.32
C ALA A 72 -12.21 -14.85 -0.13
N GLN A 73 -11.19 -15.70 -0.23
CA GLN A 73 -11.32 -17.14 0.01
C GLN A 73 -11.61 -17.47 1.48
N TYR A 74 -11.01 -16.71 2.40
CA TYR A 74 -11.09 -16.96 3.83
C TYR A 74 -12.19 -16.16 4.55
N LEU A 75 -12.94 -15.31 3.85
CA LEU A 75 -13.96 -14.40 4.42
C LEU A 75 -15.02 -15.10 5.29
N VAL A 76 -15.28 -16.39 5.05
CA VAL A 76 -16.26 -17.19 5.81
C VAL A 76 -15.69 -17.71 7.14
N GLU A 77 -14.36 -17.69 7.31
CA GLU A 77 -13.69 -18.13 8.53
C GLU A 77 -13.68 -17.02 9.59
N GLN A 78 -14.44 -17.23 10.67
CA GLN A 78 -14.65 -16.22 11.71
C GLN A 78 -13.36 -15.76 12.43
N ASN A 79 -12.31 -16.58 12.43
CA ASN A 79 -11.07 -16.28 13.16
C ASN A 79 -10.22 -15.19 12.50
N LEU A 80 -10.42 -14.90 11.22
CA LEU A 80 -9.65 -13.93 10.47
C LEU A 80 -10.44 -12.66 10.14
N PHE A 81 -11.70 -12.58 10.61
CA PHE A 81 -12.61 -11.49 10.29
C PHE A 81 -12.05 -10.10 10.65
N ASN A 82 -11.41 -9.96 11.82
CA ASN A 82 -10.84 -8.67 12.23
C ASN A 82 -9.63 -8.27 11.37
N LEU A 83 -8.80 -9.24 10.98
CA LEU A 83 -7.70 -9.02 10.06
C LEU A 83 -8.27 -8.56 8.71
N PHE A 84 -9.19 -9.32 8.12
CA PHE A 84 -9.83 -8.99 6.85
C PHE A 84 -10.51 -7.63 6.86
N LEU A 85 -11.24 -7.31 7.93
CA LEU A 85 -11.94 -6.04 8.05
C LEU A 85 -10.97 -4.85 7.99
N SER A 86 -9.82 -4.94 8.67
CA SER A 86 -8.84 -3.84 8.69
C SER A 86 -8.20 -3.59 7.31
N TRP A 87 -7.94 -4.65 6.55
CA TRP A 87 -7.40 -4.56 5.19
C TRP A 87 -8.42 -4.02 4.18
N ILE A 88 -9.67 -4.48 4.25
CA ILE A 88 -10.76 -3.96 3.42
C ILE A 88 -11.03 -2.49 3.73
N GLN A 89 -11.00 -2.10 5.02
CA GLN A 89 -11.19 -0.72 5.44
C GLN A 89 -10.12 0.22 4.89
N GLN A 90 -8.84 -0.18 4.90
CA GLN A 90 -7.78 0.66 4.33
C GLN A 90 -7.95 0.82 2.81
N LEU A 91 -8.31 -0.26 2.09
CA LEU A 91 -8.55 -0.19 0.65
C LEU A 91 -9.73 0.72 0.32
N LEU A 92 -10.83 0.63 1.07
CA LEU A 92 -11.98 1.55 0.92
C LEU A 92 -11.60 2.99 1.26
N GLN A 93 -10.81 3.22 2.30
CA GLN A 93 -10.32 4.57 2.63
C GLN A 93 -9.45 5.16 1.51
N LEU A 94 -8.59 4.36 0.88
CA LEU A 94 -7.82 4.81 -0.28
C LEU A 94 -8.73 5.07 -1.50
N ALA A 95 -9.73 4.23 -1.74
CA ALA A 95 -10.71 4.43 -2.80
C ALA A 95 -11.57 5.69 -2.57
N ASP A 96 -12.02 5.92 -1.34
CA ASP A 96 -12.76 7.11 -0.93
C ASP A 96 -11.87 8.36 -1.04
N LEU A 97 -10.59 8.28 -0.66
CA LEU A 97 -9.63 9.37 -0.87
C LEU A 97 -9.48 9.71 -2.35
N VAL A 98 -9.40 8.71 -3.23
CA VAL A 98 -9.34 8.87 -4.69
C VAL A 98 -10.66 9.42 -5.24
N MET A 99 -11.80 9.06 -4.66
CA MET A 99 -13.14 9.45 -5.09
C MET A 99 -13.53 10.86 -4.62
N GLU A 100 -13.24 11.22 -3.36
CA GLU A 100 -13.51 12.53 -2.77
C GLU A 100 -12.54 13.62 -3.27
N ASN A 101 -11.27 13.28 -3.55
CA ASN A 101 -10.26 14.24 -4.02
C ASN A 101 -10.00 14.18 -5.53
N GLY A 102 -10.61 13.22 -6.24
CA GLY A 102 -10.40 12.94 -7.66
C GLY A 102 -8.96 12.46 -7.99
N PRO A 103 -8.66 12.11 -9.26
CA PRO A 103 -7.30 11.76 -9.72
C PRO A 103 -6.30 12.94 -9.62
N ASN A 104 -6.73 14.06 -9.04
CA ASN A 104 -5.99 15.27 -8.80
C ASN A 104 -5.20 15.20 -7.47
N ILE A 105 -4.51 14.08 -7.28
CA ILE A 105 -3.19 14.03 -6.64
C ILE A 105 -2.14 14.69 -7.58
N LEU A 106 -2.50 14.83 -8.87
CA LEU A 106 -1.81 15.32 -10.08
C LEU A 106 -0.45 14.75 -10.40
N GLY A 107 0.37 14.34 -9.42
CA GLY A 107 1.79 14.08 -9.69
C GLY A 107 2.48 15.29 -10.34
N ILE A 108 1.85 16.47 -10.32
CA ILE A 108 2.41 17.73 -10.76
C ILE A 108 3.20 18.22 -9.56
N PRO A 109 4.53 18.37 -9.69
CA PRO A 109 5.37 18.80 -8.59
C PRO A 109 4.79 20.05 -7.97
N THR A 110 4.74 20.08 -6.64
CA THR A 110 4.24 21.24 -5.88
C THR A 110 4.92 22.54 -6.33
N GLU A 111 6.17 22.46 -6.81
CA GLU A 111 6.93 23.51 -7.50
C GLU A 111 6.13 24.21 -8.61
N ILE A 112 5.49 23.44 -9.49
CA ILE A 112 4.74 23.96 -10.64
C ILE A 112 3.43 24.59 -10.16
N LYS A 113 2.77 23.99 -9.16
CA LYS A 113 1.55 24.55 -8.55
C LYS A 113 1.83 25.88 -7.86
N ASN A 114 2.91 25.96 -7.08
CA ASN A 114 3.32 27.19 -6.39
C ASN A 114 3.74 28.27 -7.37
N LYS A 115 4.47 27.91 -8.43
CA LYS A 115 4.89 28.86 -9.46
C LYS A 115 3.70 29.41 -10.27
N LEU A 116 2.70 28.57 -10.54
CA LEU A 116 1.43 29.01 -11.13
C LEU A 116 0.68 29.97 -10.22
N LEU A 117 0.57 29.65 -8.92
CA LEU A 117 -0.08 30.52 -7.94
C LEU A 117 0.65 31.86 -7.78
N LEU A 118 1.99 31.86 -7.76
CA LEU A 118 2.82 33.06 -7.73
C LEU A 118 2.62 33.93 -8.97
N ASN A 119 2.69 33.33 -10.16
CA ASN A 119 2.50 34.07 -11.41
C ASN A 119 1.07 34.62 -11.54
N LEU A 120 0.07 33.89 -11.06
CA LEU A 120 -1.32 34.37 -11.00
C LEU A 120 -1.49 35.52 -10.02
N ASN A 121 -0.86 35.45 -8.84
CA ASN A 121 -0.89 36.52 -7.85
C ASN A 121 -0.16 37.76 -8.36
N GLU A 122 1.01 37.63 -8.98
CA GLU A 122 1.73 38.74 -9.63
C GLU A 122 0.94 39.34 -10.79
N ALA A 123 0.31 38.51 -11.64
CA ALA A 123 -0.57 39.00 -12.70
C ALA A 123 -1.81 39.72 -12.13
N SER A 124 -2.36 39.24 -11.01
CA SER A 124 -3.47 39.88 -10.32
C SER A 124 -3.06 41.21 -9.68
N LEU A 125 -1.84 41.31 -9.13
CA LEU A 125 -1.27 42.55 -8.60
C LEU A 125 -0.90 43.54 -9.72
N ALA A 126 -0.49 43.03 -10.89
CA ALA A 126 -0.26 43.84 -12.09
C ALA A 126 -1.55 44.29 -12.79
N MET A 127 -2.69 43.68 -12.45
CA MET A 127 -4.02 44.02 -12.93
C MET A 127 -4.77 45.02 -12.04
N ASP A 128 -4.13 45.57 -11.01
CA ASP A 128 -4.68 46.76 -10.35
C ASP A 128 -4.81 47.87 -11.39
N THR A 129 -6.07 48.20 -11.64
CA THR A 129 -6.57 48.98 -12.78
C THR A 129 -6.03 50.40 -12.85
N PRO A 130 -6.15 51.04 -14.04
CA PRO A 130 -5.11 51.88 -14.62
C PRO A 130 -5.04 53.31 -14.12
N GLU A 131 -3.88 53.87 -14.41
CA GLU A 131 -3.48 55.28 -14.40
C GLU A 131 -4.44 56.19 -15.19
N ASP A 132 -5.65 56.50 -14.69
CA ASP A 132 -6.42 57.65 -15.17
C ASP A 132 -7.49 58.14 -14.18
N TRP A 133 -7.02 58.62 -13.03
CA TRP A 133 -7.74 59.60 -12.20
C TRP A 133 -7.20 61.01 -12.48
N LYS A 134 -6.97 61.33 -13.76
CA LYS A 134 -6.46 62.63 -14.19
C LYS A 134 -7.58 63.43 -14.88
N GLY A 135 -8.23 64.31 -14.12
CA GLY A 135 -9.09 65.38 -14.65
C GLY A 135 -10.34 65.62 -13.84
#